data_AF-A0AAF3J8T6-F1
#
_entry.id   AF-A0AAF3J8T6-F1
#
_cell.length_a   1.000
_cell.length_b   1.000
_cell.length_c   1.000
_cell.angle_alpha   90.00
_cell.angle_beta   90.00
_cell.angle_gamma   90.00
#
_symmetry.space_group_name_H-M   'P 1'
#
loop_
_entity.id
_entity.type
_entity.pdbx_description
1 polymer ?
#
loop_
_entity_poly.entity_id
_entity_poly.type
_entity_poly.pdbx_seq_one_letter_code
_entity_poly.pdbx_strand_id
1 'polypeptide(L)'
;MAVSGVTCEMGGWRPIFYLHGSVSVIIAVFWLIFFIDYPHKHPYLSNQEYQLLHSDTRSPMGQNEQPKVPYCKLVSNKGIVAVLIAAIGNYNGISPLIVFCSLLMRKGLGSSELEISSYISASFAIQAFFKILSGVLSDKMKGFSEKNRLRLFNSLSCGLSGVLMIGVAFLNPKDKILCSIMLTVTQAIIGFNSAGFNRAAIVVSGKYASFIMTIIGIIVSLSTVIEPYIMAAVAPDHTWGQWFPLLVVHGAILIISNALFCLLTDGKPFQE
;
A
#
# COMPACT_ATOMS: atom_id res chain seq x y z
N MET A 1 -5.35 14.60 7.59
CA MET A 1 -4.54 15.33 6.60
C MET A 1 -5.17 16.68 6.29
N ALA A 2 -6.28 16.77 5.53
CA ALA A 2 -6.95 18.06 5.27
C ALA A 2 -7.36 18.84 6.54
N VAL A 3 -8.04 18.16 7.49
CA VAL A 3 -8.44 18.76 8.78
C VAL A 3 -7.24 19.24 9.58
N SER A 4 -6.11 18.55 9.49
CA SER A 4 -4.87 18.91 10.19
C SER A 4 -4.28 20.22 9.68
N GLY A 5 -4.35 20.49 8.36
CA GLY A 5 -3.89 21.75 7.78
C GLY A 5 -4.72 22.95 8.26
N VAL A 6 -6.05 22.84 8.17
CA VAL A 6 -6.98 23.88 8.64
C VAL A 6 -6.84 24.14 10.15
N THR A 7 -6.67 23.08 10.94
CA THR A 7 -6.48 23.19 12.39
C THR A 7 -5.15 23.86 12.74
N CYS A 8 -4.09 23.62 11.96
CA CYS A 8 -2.78 24.21 12.17
C CYS A 8 -2.81 25.74 11.95
N GLU A 9 -3.54 26.22 10.94
CA GLU A 9 -3.70 27.65 10.67
C GLU A 9 -4.53 28.37 11.75
N MET A 10 -5.56 27.72 12.31
CA MET A 10 -6.46 28.35 13.28
C MET A 10 -6.00 28.28 14.74
N GLY A 11 -5.30 27.21 15.14
CA GLY A 11 -5.06 26.90 16.56
C GLY A 11 -3.69 26.26 16.86
N GLY A 12 -2.77 26.25 15.89
CA GLY A 12 -1.46 25.63 16.02
C GLY A 12 -1.52 24.10 16.06
N TRP A 13 -0.43 23.46 16.50
CA TRP A 13 -0.25 22.00 16.36
C TRP A 13 -0.95 21.18 17.45
N ARG A 14 -1.17 21.74 18.66
CA ARG A 14 -1.69 21.00 19.83
C ARG A 14 -3.11 20.46 19.62
N PRO A 15 -4.08 21.22 19.05
CA PRO A 15 -5.44 20.73 18.85
C PRO A 15 -5.55 19.49 17.94
N ILE A 16 -4.57 19.29 17.04
CA ILE A 16 -4.52 18.14 16.14
C ILE A 16 -4.47 16.83 16.94
N PHE A 17 -3.68 16.79 18.03
CA PHE A 17 -3.53 15.61 18.87
C PHE A 17 -4.82 15.28 19.64
N TYR A 18 -5.50 16.30 20.18
CA TYR A 18 -6.77 16.11 20.88
C TYR A 18 -7.89 15.64 19.96
N LEU A 19 -7.96 16.20 18.74
CA LEU A 19 -8.96 15.81 17.74
C LEU A 19 -8.76 14.37 17.27
N HIS A 20 -7.54 13.99 16.88
CA HIS A 20 -7.27 12.61 16.45
C HIS A 20 -7.42 11.62 17.61
N GLY A 21 -6.95 11.97 18.82
CA GLY A 21 -7.08 11.13 20.01
C GLY A 21 -8.53 10.85 20.40
N SER A 22 -9.38 11.89 20.41
CA SER A 22 -10.81 11.72 20.73
C SER A 22 -11.53 10.81 19.72
N VAL A 23 -11.28 11.00 18.43
CA VAL A 23 -11.84 10.13 17.37
C VAL A 23 -11.37 8.68 17.53
N SER A 24 -10.09 8.45 17.85
CA SER A 24 -9.57 7.11 18.12
C SER A 24 -10.23 6.44 19.32
N VAL A 25 -10.49 7.18 20.41
CA VAL A 25 -11.20 6.65 21.59
C VAL A 25 -12.63 6.26 21.23
N ILE A 26 -13.35 7.10 20.47
CA ILE A 26 -14.71 6.79 20.03
C ILE A 26 -14.70 5.49 19.22
N ILE A 27 -13.81 5.37 18.23
CA ILE A 27 -13.68 4.15 17.40
C ILE A 27 -13.34 2.93 18.26
N ALA A 28 -12.45 3.06 19.25
CA ALA A 28 -12.10 1.98 20.15
C ALA A 28 -13.29 1.51 21.00
N VAL A 29 -14.11 2.43 21.52
CA VAL A 29 -15.33 2.10 22.25
C VAL A 29 -16.33 1.36 21.34
N PHE A 30 -16.54 1.83 20.11
CA PHE A 30 -17.36 1.10 19.14
C PHE A 30 -16.81 -0.31 18.88
N TRP A 31 -15.50 -0.45 18.68
CA TRP A 31 -14.88 -1.75 18.45
C TRP A 31 -15.09 -2.71 19.63
N LEU A 32 -14.92 -2.24 20.88
CA LEU A 32 -15.14 -3.05 22.09
C LEU A 32 -16.59 -3.53 22.25
N ILE A 33 -17.57 -2.76 21.75
CA ILE A 33 -19.00 -3.12 21.85
C ILE A 33 -19.40 -4.15 20.79
N PHE A 34 -18.88 -4.02 19.56
CA PHE A 34 -19.37 -4.77 18.40
C PHE A 34 -18.45 -5.91 17.94
N PHE A 35 -17.17 -5.93 18.30
CA PHE A 35 -16.23 -6.92 17.79
C PHE A 35 -16.35 -8.26 18.52
N ILE A 36 -16.46 -9.35 17.76
CA ILE A 36 -16.52 -10.73 18.25
C ILE A 36 -15.59 -11.59 17.39
N ASP A 37 -14.68 -12.34 18.03
CA ASP A 37 -13.60 -13.08 17.35
C ASP A 37 -14.10 -14.17 16.40
N TYR A 38 -15.25 -14.77 16.69
CA TYR A 38 -15.75 -15.91 15.93
C TYR A 38 -17.17 -15.68 15.42
N PRO A 39 -17.44 -15.98 14.14
CA PRO A 39 -18.76 -15.79 13.55
C PRO A 39 -19.85 -16.57 14.29
N HIS A 40 -19.55 -17.79 14.77
CA HIS A 40 -20.51 -18.62 15.52
C HIS A 40 -20.94 -18.02 16.88
N LYS A 41 -20.18 -17.06 17.42
CA LYS A 41 -20.52 -16.36 18.68
C LYS A 41 -21.24 -15.04 18.43
N HIS A 42 -21.42 -14.65 17.17
CA HIS A 42 -22.00 -13.36 16.85
C HIS A 42 -23.54 -13.40 16.96
N PRO A 43 -24.15 -12.61 17.86
CA PRO A 43 -25.58 -12.72 18.19
C PRO A 43 -26.50 -12.32 17.03
N TYR A 44 -25.99 -11.54 16.06
CA TYR A 44 -26.75 -11.10 14.88
C TYR A 44 -26.47 -11.91 13.62
N LEU A 45 -25.75 -13.03 13.69
CA LEU A 45 -25.43 -13.82 12.50
C LEU A 45 -26.63 -14.68 12.07
N SER A 46 -27.05 -14.56 10.82
CA SER A 46 -28.10 -15.40 10.25
C SER A 46 -27.59 -16.81 9.97
N ASN A 47 -28.46 -17.83 10.14
CA ASN A 47 -28.15 -19.21 9.78
C ASN A 47 -27.76 -19.37 8.30
N GLN A 48 -28.29 -18.53 7.40
CA GLN A 48 -27.93 -18.52 5.99
C GLN A 48 -26.48 -18.05 5.76
N GLU A 49 -26.07 -16.99 6.45
CA GLU A 49 -24.69 -16.47 6.39
C GLU A 49 -23.70 -17.44 7.02
N TYR A 50 -24.08 -18.08 8.13
CA TYR A 50 -23.28 -19.11 8.79
C TYR A 50 -22.96 -20.29 7.85
N GLN A 51 -23.97 -20.75 7.09
CA GLN A 51 -23.79 -21.83 6.12
C GLN A 51 -22.89 -21.41 4.95
N LEU A 52 -23.03 -20.18 4.44
CA LEU A 52 -22.13 -19.64 3.41
C LEU A 52 -20.67 -19.65 3.87
N LEU A 53 -20.41 -19.19 5.10
CA LEU A 53 -19.06 -19.16 5.70
C LEU A 53 -18.47 -20.57 5.92
N HIS A 54 -19.29 -21.55 6.28
CA HIS A 54 -18.84 -22.94 6.48
C HIS A 54 -18.68 -23.71 5.16
N SER A 55 -19.44 -23.36 4.13
CA SER A 55 -19.33 -23.98 2.81
C SER A 55 -18.08 -23.56 2.04
N ASP A 56 -17.51 -22.39 2.35
CA ASP A 56 -16.28 -21.91 1.74
C ASP A 56 -15.06 -22.57 2.40
N THR A 57 -14.32 -23.36 1.62
CA THR A 57 -13.17 -24.19 2.08
C THR A 57 -11.96 -23.35 2.56
N ARG A 58 -12.10 -22.02 2.60
CA ARG A 58 -11.14 -21.04 3.12
C ARG A 58 -11.39 -20.62 4.55
N SER A 59 -12.39 -21.20 5.23
CA SER A 59 -12.64 -20.95 6.64
C SER A 59 -11.35 -21.09 7.46
N PRO A 60 -11.01 -20.12 8.34
CA PRO A 60 -9.88 -20.29 9.26
C PRO A 60 -10.13 -21.57 10.05
N MET A 61 -9.19 -22.51 9.96
CA MET A 61 -9.24 -23.77 10.72
C MET A 61 -9.58 -23.46 12.17
N GLY A 62 -10.51 -24.24 12.74
CA GLY A 62 -10.90 -24.12 14.14
C GLY A 62 -9.67 -24.16 15.06
N GLN A 63 -9.86 -23.70 16.31
CA GLN A 63 -8.81 -23.49 17.33
C GLN A 63 -7.76 -24.62 17.48
N ASN A 64 -8.01 -25.83 17.00
CA ASN A 64 -7.18 -27.02 17.21
C ASN A 64 -6.30 -27.46 16.03
N GLU A 65 -6.34 -26.81 14.87
CA GLU A 65 -5.48 -27.22 13.75
C GLU A 65 -4.74 -26.02 13.15
N GLN A 66 -3.69 -25.53 13.83
CA GLN A 66 -2.66 -24.77 13.11
C GLN A 66 -1.68 -25.78 12.50
N PRO A 67 -1.75 -26.05 11.18
CA PRO A 67 -0.79 -26.94 10.55
C PRO A 67 0.62 -26.38 10.77
N LYS A 68 1.58 -27.24 11.09
CA LYS A 68 2.99 -26.85 11.24
C LYS A 68 3.44 -26.17 9.95
N VAL A 69 3.75 -24.88 10.03
CA VAL A 69 4.15 -24.10 8.85
C VAL A 69 5.48 -24.65 8.32
N PRO A 70 5.55 -25.15 7.08
CA PRO A 70 6.80 -25.63 6.51
C PRO A 70 7.66 -24.45 6.05
N TYR A 71 8.29 -23.74 7.01
CA TYR A 71 8.97 -22.46 6.80
C TYR A 71 9.89 -22.44 5.58
N CYS A 72 10.80 -23.40 5.45
CA CYS A 72 11.77 -23.45 4.33
C CYS A 72 11.11 -23.70 2.97
N LYS A 73 10.10 -24.59 2.90
CA LYS A 73 9.40 -24.86 1.64
C LYS A 73 8.53 -23.68 1.21
N LEU A 74 7.97 -22.97 2.18
CA LEU A 74 7.13 -21.80 1.95
C LEU A 74 7.95 -20.64 1.36
N VAL A 75 9.07 -20.29 1.99
CA VAL A 75 9.93 -19.18 1.51
C VAL A 75 10.68 -19.53 0.22
N SER A 76 10.87 -20.81 -0.09
CA SER A 76 11.52 -21.25 -1.34
C SER A 76 10.56 -21.34 -2.52
N ASN A 77 9.24 -21.21 -2.32
CA ASN A 77 8.28 -21.30 -3.41
C ASN A 77 8.34 -20.06 -4.30
N LYS A 78 8.45 -20.27 -5.63
CA LYS A 78 8.56 -19.21 -6.63
C LYS A 78 7.45 -18.15 -6.53
N GLY A 79 6.20 -18.56 -6.28
CA GLY A 79 5.08 -17.63 -6.15
C GLY A 79 5.18 -16.76 -4.90
N ILE A 80 5.64 -17.33 -3.79
CA ILE A 80 5.80 -16.59 -2.52
C ILE A 80 6.99 -15.65 -2.62
N VAL A 81 8.10 -16.10 -3.20
CA VAL A 81 9.26 -15.23 -3.50
C VAL A 81 8.84 -14.07 -4.41
N ALA A 82 8.01 -14.31 -5.42
CA ALA A 82 7.49 -13.26 -6.29
C ALA A 82 6.73 -12.19 -5.49
N VAL A 83 5.81 -12.61 -4.62
CA VAL A 83 5.04 -11.72 -3.74
C VAL A 83 5.95 -10.93 -2.80
N LEU A 84 6.95 -11.57 -2.19
CA LEU A 84 7.88 -10.90 -1.28
C LEU A 84 8.73 -9.86 -2.02
N ILE A 85 9.23 -10.18 -3.23
CA ILE A 85 9.95 -9.22 -4.08
C ILE A 85 9.06 -8.03 -4.45
N ALA A 86 7.79 -8.28 -4.80
CA ALA A 86 6.84 -7.22 -5.10
C ALA A 86 6.54 -6.34 -3.88
N ALA A 87 6.41 -6.93 -2.69
CA ALA A 87 6.23 -6.19 -1.46
C ALA A 87 7.45 -5.30 -1.15
N ILE A 88 8.66 -5.87 -1.19
CA ILE A 88 9.92 -5.13 -0.99
C ILE A 88 10.02 -3.97 -1.98
N GLY A 89 9.78 -4.22 -3.27
CA GLY A 89 9.89 -3.20 -4.31
C GLY A 89 8.83 -2.11 -4.20
N ASN A 90 7.58 -2.48 -3.94
CA ASN A 90 6.51 -1.50 -3.75
C ASN A 90 6.76 -0.63 -2.52
N TYR A 91 7.03 -1.23 -1.36
CA TYR A 91 7.17 -0.46 -0.13
C TYR A 91 8.44 0.38 -0.10
N ASN A 92 9.60 -0.15 -0.51
CA ASN A 92 10.81 0.68 -0.64
C ASN A 92 10.71 1.70 -1.77
N GLY A 93 9.98 1.40 -2.84
CA GLY A 93 9.83 2.31 -3.98
C GLY A 93 8.96 3.52 -3.63
N ILE A 94 7.85 3.32 -2.93
CA ILE A 94 6.91 4.41 -2.64
C ILE A 94 7.08 5.08 -1.28
N SER A 95 7.74 4.42 -0.31
CA SER A 95 7.96 4.98 1.04
C SER A 95 8.50 6.41 1.04
N PRO A 96 9.49 6.81 0.21
CA PRO A 96 10.02 8.17 0.27
C PRO A 96 8.97 9.21 -0.15
N LEU A 97 8.18 8.90 -1.18
CA LEU A 97 7.11 9.81 -1.59
C LEU A 97 6.03 9.91 -0.50
N ILE A 98 5.61 8.82 0.13
CA ILE A 98 4.58 8.91 1.17
C ILE A 98 5.05 9.74 2.37
N VAL A 99 6.29 9.54 2.81
CA VAL A 99 6.81 10.17 4.03
C VAL A 99 7.27 11.61 3.78
N PHE A 100 7.94 11.85 2.65
CA PHE A 100 8.67 13.09 2.40
C PHE A 100 8.10 13.94 1.25
N CYS A 101 6.97 13.55 0.62
CA CYS A 101 6.35 14.37 -0.44
C CYS A 101 6.03 15.79 0.03
N SER A 102 5.52 15.97 1.26
CA SER A 102 5.28 17.31 1.83
C SER A 102 6.56 18.15 1.85
N LEU A 103 7.70 17.53 2.16
CA LEU A 103 8.99 18.20 2.26
C LEU A 103 9.58 18.50 0.88
N LEU A 104 9.41 17.59 -0.08
CA LEU A 104 9.72 17.81 -1.50
C LEU A 104 8.92 18.99 -2.07
N MET A 105 7.62 19.04 -1.81
CA MET A 105 6.77 20.15 -2.28
C MET A 105 7.12 21.47 -1.58
N ARG A 106 7.44 21.45 -0.29
CA ARG A 106 7.80 22.65 0.45
C ARG A 106 9.19 23.19 0.08
N LYS A 107 10.23 22.36 0.16
CA LYS A 107 11.63 22.78 -0.05
C LYS A 107 12.08 22.69 -1.51
N GLY A 108 11.62 21.67 -2.25
CA GLY A 108 12.00 21.47 -3.65
C GLY A 108 11.22 22.36 -4.61
N LEU A 109 9.92 22.54 -4.38
CA LEU A 109 9.03 23.33 -5.25
C LEU A 109 8.66 24.70 -4.67
N GLY A 110 8.82 24.91 -3.36
CA GLY A 110 8.43 26.17 -2.72
C GLY A 110 6.92 26.40 -2.77
N SER A 111 6.12 25.35 -2.60
CA SER A 111 4.65 25.41 -2.51
C SER A 111 4.19 25.83 -1.11
N SER A 112 3.01 26.45 -1.02
CA SER A 112 2.41 26.86 0.26
C SER A 112 1.87 25.67 1.07
N GLU A 113 1.71 25.82 2.38
CA GLU A 113 1.23 24.73 3.26
C GLU A 113 -0.19 24.27 2.92
N LEU A 114 -1.06 25.21 2.55
CA LEU A 114 -2.44 24.92 2.11
C LEU A 114 -2.46 24.09 0.82
N GLU A 115 -1.66 24.48 -0.18
CA GLU A 115 -1.52 23.73 -1.43
C GLU A 115 -1.04 22.31 -1.18
N ILE A 116 0.03 22.15 -0.38
CA ILE A 116 0.60 20.84 -0.04
C ILE A 116 -0.45 19.95 0.62
N SER A 117 -1.18 20.48 1.62
CA SER A 117 -2.24 19.75 2.31
C SER A 117 -3.35 19.31 1.34
N SER A 118 -3.71 20.17 0.38
CA SER A 118 -4.72 19.87 -0.63
C SER A 118 -4.28 18.76 -1.59
N TYR A 119 -3.05 18.82 -2.12
CA TYR A 119 -2.51 17.82 -3.05
C TYR A 119 -2.34 16.46 -2.38
N ILE A 120 -1.82 16.42 -1.16
CA ILE A 120 -1.67 15.17 -0.40
C ILE A 120 -3.04 14.59 -0.03
N SER A 121 -3.99 15.43 0.38
CA SER A 121 -5.34 14.94 0.68
C SER A 121 -6.03 14.39 -0.57
N ALA A 122 -5.84 15.06 -1.71
CA ALA A 122 -6.33 14.57 -3.00
C ALA A 122 -5.67 13.25 -3.41
N SER A 123 -4.35 13.09 -3.22
CA SER A 123 -3.66 11.84 -3.57
C SER A 123 -4.21 10.66 -2.78
N PHE A 124 -4.44 10.81 -1.47
CA PHE A 124 -5.06 9.75 -0.65
C PHE A 124 -6.53 9.49 -0.99
N ALA A 125 -7.31 10.52 -1.32
CA ALA A 125 -8.71 10.36 -1.73
C ALA A 125 -8.82 9.60 -3.07
N ILE A 126 -8.02 9.98 -4.07
CA ILE A 126 -7.98 9.29 -5.36
C ILE A 126 -7.42 7.88 -5.18
N GLN A 127 -6.42 7.69 -4.32
CA GLN A 127 -5.90 6.36 -3.99
C GLN A 127 -6.99 5.46 -3.39
N ALA A 128 -7.82 5.97 -2.48
CA ALA A 128 -8.95 5.23 -1.90
C ALA A 128 -9.97 4.84 -2.97
N PHE A 129 -10.30 5.76 -3.87
CA PHE A 129 -11.17 5.48 -5.02
C PHE A 129 -10.58 4.38 -5.92
N PHE A 130 -9.30 4.46 -6.29
CA PHE A 130 -8.65 3.44 -7.10
C PHE A 130 -8.51 2.09 -6.39
N LYS A 131 -8.36 2.06 -5.07
CA LYS A 131 -8.41 0.80 -4.29
C LYS A 131 -9.74 0.10 -4.46
N ILE A 132 -10.85 0.82 -4.24
CA ILE A 132 -12.20 0.26 -4.40
C ILE A 132 -12.45 -0.15 -5.85
N LEU A 133 -12.12 0.71 -6.80
CA LEU A 133 -12.27 0.44 -8.23
C LEU A 133 -11.48 -0.81 -8.64
N SER A 134 -10.25 -0.96 -8.16
CA SER A 134 -9.41 -2.12 -8.46
C SER A 134 -10.02 -3.42 -7.93
N GLY A 135 -10.61 -3.41 -6.72
CA GLY A 135 -11.31 -4.55 -6.15
C GLY A 135 -12.52 -4.95 -7.01
N VAL A 136 -13.41 -4.00 -7.30
CA VAL A 136 -14.61 -4.23 -8.10
C VAL A 136 -14.26 -4.70 -9.51
N LEU A 137 -13.29 -4.07 -10.16
CA LEU A 137 -12.87 -4.42 -11.51
C LEU A 137 -12.22 -5.81 -11.52
N SER A 138 -11.41 -6.12 -10.53
CA SER A 138 -10.80 -7.43 -10.38
C SER A 138 -11.86 -8.52 -10.25
N ASP A 139 -12.92 -8.31 -9.46
CA ASP A 139 -13.98 -9.31 -9.27
C ASP A 139 -14.92 -9.44 -10.47
N LYS A 140 -15.16 -8.35 -11.22
CA LYS A 140 -15.98 -8.38 -12.44
C LYS A 140 -15.27 -8.98 -13.66
N MET A 141 -13.94 -8.99 -13.69
CA MET A 141 -13.15 -9.59 -14.77
C MET A 141 -13.13 -11.13 -14.70
N LYS A 142 -14.24 -11.77 -15.11
CA LYS A 142 -14.42 -13.23 -15.10
C LYS A 142 -13.79 -13.96 -16.30
N GLY A 143 -13.27 -13.24 -17.30
CA GLY A 143 -12.66 -13.82 -18.51
C GLY A 143 -11.13 -13.89 -18.52
N PHE A 144 -10.46 -13.37 -17.48
CA PHE A 144 -9.00 -13.36 -17.39
C PHE A 144 -8.50 -14.46 -16.45
N SER A 145 -7.40 -15.12 -16.82
CA SER A 145 -6.67 -15.98 -15.88
C SER A 145 -6.22 -15.16 -14.66
N GLU A 146 -6.38 -15.72 -13.46
CA GLU A 146 -5.95 -15.13 -12.19
C GLU A 146 -4.52 -14.55 -12.27
N LYS A 147 -3.61 -15.30 -12.90
CA LYS A 147 -2.23 -14.88 -13.17
C LYS A 147 -2.14 -13.58 -13.96
N ASN A 148 -2.88 -13.45 -15.06
CA ASN A 148 -2.84 -12.27 -15.91
C ASN A 148 -3.50 -11.06 -15.24
N ARG A 149 -4.55 -11.29 -14.44
CA ARG A 149 -5.21 -10.25 -13.67
C ARG A 149 -4.26 -9.64 -12.63
N LEU A 150 -3.57 -10.49 -11.85
CA LEU A 150 -2.59 -10.04 -10.86
C LEU A 150 -1.43 -9.26 -11.51
N ARG A 151 -0.92 -9.75 -12.65
CA ARG A 151 0.14 -9.07 -13.42
C ARG A 151 -0.30 -7.71 -13.94
N LEU A 152 -1.52 -7.61 -14.46
CA LEU A 152 -2.08 -6.36 -14.99
C LEU A 152 -2.21 -5.30 -13.89
N PHE A 153 -2.86 -5.64 -12.78
CA PHE A 153 -3.05 -4.68 -11.68
C PHE A 153 -1.73 -4.31 -10.99
N ASN A 154 -0.81 -5.26 -10.84
CA ASN A 154 0.52 -4.95 -10.30
C ASN A 154 1.32 -4.04 -11.24
N SER A 155 1.24 -4.26 -12.55
CA SER A 155 1.88 -3.40 -13.55
C SER A 155 1.24 -2.01 -13.61
N LEU A 156 -0.08 -1.93 -13.49
CA LEU A 156 -0.79 -0.66 -13.42
C LEU A 156 -0.46 0.10 -12.13
N SER A 157 -0.19 -0.60 -11.03
CA SER A 157 0.20 0.03 -9.77
C SER A 157 1.69 0.38 -9.75
N CYS A 158 2.58 -0.61 -9.66
CA CYS A 158 4.01 -0.42 -9.49
C CYS A 158 4.70 0.02 -10.78
N GLY A 159 4.33 -0.59 -11.92
CA GLY A 159 4.95 -0.27 -13.21
C GLY A 159 4.65 1.17 -13.64
N LEU A 160 3.37 1.54 -13.73
CA LEU A 160 2.96 2.89 -14.11
C LEU A 160 3.43 3.93 -13.09
N SER A 161 3.34 3.66 -11.78
CA SER A 161 3.87 4.56 -10.77
C SER A 161 5.38 4.76 -10.89
N GLY A 162 6.14 3.70 -11.22
CA GLY A 162 7.59 3.82 -11.43
C GLY A 162 7.93 4.68 -12.64
N VAL A 163 7.23 4.49 -13.76
CA VAL A 163 7.40 5.32 -14.96
C VAL A 163 7.06 6.79 -14.70
N LEU A 164 5.93 7.04 -14.02
CA LEU A 164 5.54 8.40 -13.67
C LEU A 164 6.51 9.05 -12.69
N MET A 165 7.04 8.30 -11.73
CA MET A 165 8.01 8.82 -10.78
C MET A 165 9.32 9.23 -11.47
N ILE A 166 9.81 8.43 -12.42
CA ILE A 166 10.94 8.80 -13.27
C ILE A 166 10.58 10.03 -14.13
N GLY A 167 9.38 10.07 -14.71
CA GLY A 167 8.89 11.21 -15.48
C GLY A 167 8.88 12.52 -14.68
N VAL A 168 8.49 12.46 -13.41
CA VAL A 168 8.56 13.60 -12.47
C VAL A 168 9.98 14.07 -12.25
N ALA A 169 10.96 13.17 -12.17
CA ALA A 169 12.35 13.57 -11.98
C ALA A 169 12.86 14.48 -13.11
N PHE A 170 12.44 14.23 -14.35
CA PHE A 170 12.87 15.01 -15.53
C PHE A 170 12.09 16.31 -15.74
N LEU A 171 11.08 16.61 -14.93
CA LEU A 171 10.32 17.85 -15.04
C LEU A 171 11.12 19.05 -14.52
N ASN A 172 10.88 20.21 -15.13
CA ASN A 172 11.47 21.46 -14.68
C ASN A 172 10.80 21.92 -13.38
N PRO A 173 11.56 22.20 -12.30
CA PRO A 173 11.00 22.61 -11.02
C PRO A 173 10.30 23.99 -11.06
N LYS A 174 10.49 24.76 -12.15
CA LYS A 174 9.79 26.03 -12.39
C LYS A 174 8.28 25.82 -12.56
N ASP A 175 7.86 24.68 -13.09
CA ASP A 175 6.45 24.35 -13.33
C ASP A 175 5.85 23.66 -12.09
N LYS A 176 5.73 24.43 -10.99
CA LYS A 176 5.33 23.92 -9.67
C LYS A 176 4.02 23.13 -9.68
N ILE A 177 3.04 23.61 -10.44
CA ILE A 177 1.71 23.00 -10.55
C ILE A 177 1.80 21.63 -11.22
N LEU A 178 2.52 21.54 -12.34
CA LEU A 178 2.66 20.29 -13.10
C LEU A 178 3.39 19.22 -12.27
N CYS A 179 4.48 19.59 -11.60
CA CYS A 179 5.21 18.67 -10.71
C CYS A 179 4.32 18.19 -9.56
N SER A 180 3.55 19.10 -8.94
CA SER A 180 2.65 18.77 -7.83
C SER A 180 1.53 17.81 -8.24
N ILE A 181 0.92 18.04 -9.41
CA ILE A 181 -0.11 17.15 -9.98
C ILE A 181 0.49 15.77 -10.30
N MET A 182 1.66 15.73 -10.94
CA MET A 182 2.30 14.45 -11.29
C MET A 182 2.71 13.64 -10.07
N LEU A 183 3.23 14.28 -9.01
CA LEU A 183 3.49 13.63 -7.72
C LEU A 183 2.19 13.06 -7.10
N THR A 184 1.12 13.84 -7.13
CA THR A 184 -0.21 13.44 -6.65
C THR A 184 -0.73 12.21 -7.41
N VAL A 185 -0.64 12.24 -8.74
CA VAL A 185 -1.09 11.15 -9.62
C VAL A 185 -0.24 9.89 -9.42
N THR A 186 1.07 10.03 -9.29
CA THR A 186 2.00 8.92 -9.01
C THR A 186 1.59 8.20 -7.73
N GLN A 187 1.37 8.95 -6.64
CA GLN A 187 0.91 8.37 -5.37
C GLN A 187 -0.50 7.78 -5.44
N ALA A 188 -1.39 8.39 -6.23
CA ALA A 188 -2.76 7.93 -6.41
C ALA A 188 -2.84 6.56 -7.11
N ILE A 189 -2.07 6.36 -8.18
CA ILE A 189 -2.06 5.14 -9.00
C ILE A 189 -1.67 3.89 -8.20
N ILE A 190 -0.94 4.05 -7.11
CA ILE A 190 -0.63 2.95 -6.20
C ILE A 190 -1.89 2.38 -5.52
N GLY A 191 -3.04 3.05 -5.62
CA GLY A 191 -4.33 2.48 -5.22
C GLY A 191 -4.65 1.15 -5.89
N PHE A 192 -4.19 0.91 -7.12
CA PHE A 192 -4.40 -0.37 -7.82
C PHE A 192 -3.69 -1.58 -7.17
N ASN A 193 -2.78 -1.33 -6.22
CA ASN A 193 -2.05 -2.36 -5.50
C ASN A 193 -2.99 -3.33 -4.74
N SER A 194 -4.17 -2.87 -4.31
CA SER A 194 -5.13 -3.73 -3.60
C SER A 194 -5.51 -4.98 -4.41
N ALA A 195 -5.64 -4.85 -5.74
CA ALA A 195 -5.90 -5.97 -6.65
C ALA A 195 -4.62 -6.59 -7.26
N GLY A 196 -3.46 -5.99 -7.03
CA GLY A 196 -2.14 -6.45 -7.48
C GLY A 196 -1.49 -7.41 -6.49
N PHE A 197 -0.33 -7.06 -5.94
CA PHE A 197 0.40 -7.97 -5.06
C PHE A 197 -0.34 -8.25 -3.74
N ASN A 198 -1.16 -7.34 -3.20
CA ASN A 198 -1.89 -7.62 -1.95
C ASN A 198 -2.86 -8.78 -2.11
N ARG A 199 -3.60 -8.81 -3.22
CA ARG A 199 -4.43 -9.97 -3.60
C ARG A 199 -3.58 -11.19 -3.89
N ALA A 200 -2.46 -11.03 -4.61
CA ALA A 200 -1.54 -12.11 -4.89
C ALA A 200 -0.99 -12.76 -3.61
N ALA A 201 -0.67 -11.97 -2.59
CA ALA A 201 -0.17 -12.45 -1.30
C ALA A 201 -1.17 -13.40 -0.66
N ILE A 202 -2.46 -13.05 -0.66
CA ILE A 202 -3.51 -13.90 -0.07
C ILE A 202 -3.74 -15.15 -0.95
N VAL A 203 -3.88 -14.98 -2.26
CA VAL A 203 -4.19 -16.07 -3.20
C VAL A 203 -3.06 -17.10 -3.26
N VAL A 204 -1.81 -16.65 -3.34
CA VAL A 204 -0.64 -17.52 -3.44
C VAL A 204 -0.33 -18.19 -2.10
N SER A 205 -0.50 -17.48 -0.98
CA SER A 205 -0.19 -18.05 0.34
C SER A 205 -1.27 -19.00 0.85
N GLY A 206 -2.50 -18.90 0.36
CA GLY A 206 -3.61 -19.78 0.74
C GLY A 206 -3.80 -19.83 2.26
N LYS A 207 -3.66 -21.02 2.85
CA LYS A 207 -3.80 -21.25 4.30
C LYS A 207 -2.73 -20.55 5.15
N TYR A 208 -1.60 -20.19 4.56
CA TYR A 208 -0.48 -19.52 5.23
C TYR A 208 -0.48 -17.99 5.05
N ALA A 209 -1.59 -17.40 4.58
CA ALA A 209 -1.69 -15.96 4.31
C ALA A 209 -1.35 -15.09 5.52
N SER A 210 -1.84 -15.41 6.72
CA SER A 210 -1.54 -14.63 7.93
C SER A 210 -0.03 -14.55 8.22
N PHE A 211 0.69 -15.65 8.01
CA PHE A 211 2.14 -15.69 8.20
C PHE A 211 2.87 -14.84 7.15
N ILE A 212 2.53 -14.98 5.86
CA ILE A 212 3.14 -14.19 4.79
C ILE A 212 2.82 -12.70 4.94
N MET A 213 1.60 -12.34 5.32
CA MET A 213 1.23 -10.95 5.60
C MET A 213 2.03 -10.37 6.78
N THR A 214 2.36 -11.19 7.77
CA THR A 214 3.25 -10.78 8.89
C THR A 214 4.66 -10.48 8.37
N ILE A 215 5.22 -11.32 7.50
CA ILE A 215 6.52 -11.06 6.86
C ILE A 215 6.49 -9.76 6.05
N ILE A 216 5.42 -9.54 5.28
CA ILE A 216 5.22 -8.29 4.53
C ILE A 216 5.18 -7.10 5.50
N GLY A 217 4.49 -7.22 6.64
CA GLY A 217 4.47 -6.18 7.68
C GLY A 217 5.86 -5.85 8.26
N ILE A 218 6.71 -6.86 8.46
CA ILE A 218 8.10 -6.67 8.86
C ILE A 218 8.88 -5.92 7.78
N ILE A 219 8.71 -6.30 6.51
CA ILE A 219 9.34 -5.61 5.37
C ILE A 219 8.92 -4.13 5.34
N VAL A 220 7.62 -3.84 5.47
CA VAL A 220 7.11 -2.46 5.51
C VAL A 220 7.76 -1.67 6.65
N SER A 221 7.86 -2.27 7.83
CA SER A 221 8.43 -1.63 9.01
C SER A 221 9.91 -1.31 8.81
N LEU A 222 10.69 -2.27 8.28
CA LEU A 222 12.11 -2.06 7.98
C LEU A 222 12.31 -0.99 6.91
N SER A 223 11.55 -1.04 5.81
CA SER A 223 11.59 -0.01 4.76
C SER A 223 11.32 1.38 5.33
N THR A 224 10.30 1.51 6.17
CA THR A 224 9.92 2.80 6.77
C THR A 224 10.99 3.32 7.74
N VAL A 225 11.68 2.44 8.46
CA VAL A 225 12.77 2.82 9.37
C VAL A 225 14.02 3.25 8.61
N ILE A 226 14.34 2.58 7.49
CA ILE A 226 15.56 2.86 6.71
C ILE A 226 15.42 4.15 5.89
N GLU A 227 14.22 4.46 5.41
CA GLU A 227 13.96 5.58 4.49
C GLU A 227 14.50 6.95 4.96
N PRO A 228 14.29 7.39 6.22
CA PRO A 228 14.81 8.67 6.69
C PRO A 228 16.34 8.74 6.70
N TYR A 229 17.03 7.62 6.91
CA TYR A 229 18.49 7.58 6.89
C TYR A 229 19.03 7.71 5.47
N ILE A 230 18.39 7.06 4.49
CA ILE A 230 18.72 7.23 3.06
C ILE A 230 18.49 8.69 2.67
N MET A 231 17.35 9.26 3.06
CA MET A 231 17.03 10.67 2.79
C MET A 231 18.03 11.64 3.40
N ALA A 232 18.42 11.44 4.66
CA ALA A 232 19.38 12.30 5.33
C ALA A 232 20.77 12.23 4.66
N ALA A 233 21.16 11.08 4.13
CA ALA A 233 22.45 10.89 3.46
C ALA A 233 22.47 11.47 2.03
N VAL A 234 21.37 11.34 1.28
CA VAL A 234 21.33 11.70 -0.16
C VAL A 234 20.78 13.11 -0.38
N ALA A 235 19.80 13.54 0.42
CA ALA A 235 19.10 14.81 0.25
C ALA A 235 18.98 15.62 1.56
N PRO A 236 20.10 16.03 2.18
CA PRO A 236 20.07 16.77 3.45
C PRO A 236 19.35 18.12 3.35
N ASP A 237 19.45 18.79 2.19
CA ASP A 237 18.83 20.11 1.97
C ASP A 237 17.44 20.01 1.34
N HIS A 238 17.05 18.82 0.89
CA HIS A 238 15.81 18.53 0.16
C HIS A 238 15.61 19.44 -1.07
N THR A 239 16.69 19.77 -1.76
CA THR A 239 16.63 20.52 -3.03
C THR A 239 16.23 19.60 -4.18
N TRP A 240 15.60 20.16 -5.22
CA TRP A 240 15.16 19.37 -6.39
C TRP A 240 16.29 18.53 -7.02
N GLY A 241 17.50 19.08 -7.09
CA GLY A 241 18.67 18.38 -7.63
C GLY A 241 19.08 17.13 -6.82
N GLN A 242 18.92 17.16 -5.49
CA GLN A 242 19.17 16.00 -4.62
C GLN A 242 18.04 14.96 -4.70
N TRP A 243 16.81 15.43 -4.98
CA TRP A 243 15.64 14.57 -5.15
C TRP A 243 15.60 13.85 -6.49
N PHE A 244 16.21 14.42 -7.53
CA PHE A 244 16.34 13.80 -8.85
C PHE A 244 16.84 12.34 -8.79
N PRO A 245 18.03 12.04 -8.23
CA PRO A 245 18.53 10.67 -8.18
C PRO A 245 17.63 9.74 -7.35
N LEU A 246 16.99 10.25 -6.30
CA LEU A 246 16.10 9.46 -5.46
C LEU A 246 14.84 9.05 -6.24
N LEU A 247 14.18 9.98 -6.92
CA LEU A 247 13.00 9.66 -7.74
C LEU A 247 13.33 8.65 -8.85
N VAL A 248 14.52 8.75 -9.46
CA VAL A 248 14.97 7.81 -10.48
C VAL A 248 15.25 6.42 -9.89
N VAL A 249 16.00 6.34 -8.80
CA VAL A 249 16.36 5.06 -8.16
C VAL A 249 15.13 4.34 -7.64
N HIS A 250 14.27 5.02 -6.88
CA HIS A 250 13.04 4.42 -6.38
C HIS A 250 12.08 4.04 -7.53
N GLY A 251 12.09 4.79 -8.64
CA GLY A 251 11.30 4.48 -9.83
C GLY A 251 11.78 3.24 -10.54
N ALA A 252 13.10 3.09 -10.65
CA ALA A 252 13.74 1.88 -11.17
C ALA A 252 13.43 0.66 -10.28
N ILE A 253 13.48 0.80 -8.95
CA ILE A 253 13.11 -0.27 -8.00
C ILE A 253 11.67 -0.74 -8.25
N LEU A 254 10.72 0.18 -8.42
CA LEU A 254 9.32 -0.15 -8.73
C LEU A 254 9.20 -0.94 -10.04
N ILE A 255 9.86 -0.48 -11.11
CA ILE A 255 9.79 -1.12 -12.43
C ILE A 255 10.45 -2.52 -12.39
N ILE A 256 11.63 -2.65 -11.78
CA ILE A 256 12.37 -3.91 -11.67
C ILE A 256 11.57 -4.91 -10.85
N SER A 257 11.02 -4.50 -9.71
CA SER A 257 10.17 -5.35 -8.87
C SER A 257 8.91 -5.81 -9.61
N ASN A 258 8.31 -4.93 -10.41
CA ASN A 258 7.15 -5.29 -11.22
C ASN A 258 7.51 -6.31 -12.30
N ALA A 259 8.65 -6.13 -12.98
CA ALA A 259 9.15 -7.08 -13.97
C ALA A 259 9.40 -8.46 -13.34
N LEU A 260 10.10 -8.51 -12.20
CA LEU A 260 10.36 -9.76 -11.46
C LEU A 260 9.07 -10.43 -11.00
N PHE A 261 8.12 -9.67 -10.46
CA PHE A 261 6.80 -10.18 -10.08
C PHE A 261 6.05 -10.75 -11.28
N CYS A 262 6.09 -10.05 -12.42
CA CYS A 262 5.44 -10.49 -13.64
C CYS A 262 6.11 -11.73 -14.24
N LEU A 263 7.41 -11.95 -14.05
CA LEU A 263 8.08 -13.17 -14.51
C LEU A 263 7.76 -14.37 -13.62
N LEU A 264 7.80 -14.18 -12.29
CA LEU A 264 7.75 -15.26 -11.30
C LEU A 264 6.32 -15.64 -10.85
N THR A 265 5.34 -14.74 -11.02
CA THR A 265 3.95 -15.03 -10.60
C THR A 265 3.31 -16.08 -11.49
N ASP A 266 2.84 -17.16 -10.87
CA ASP A 266 2.04 -18.22 -11.52
C ASP A 266 0.54 -18.18 -11.17
N GLY A 267 0.13 -17.34 -10.21
CA GLY A 267 -1.28 -17.16 -9.83
C GLY A 267 -1.94 -18.40 -9.23
N LYS A 268 -1.16 -19.41 -8.86
CA LYS A 268 -1.62 -20.65 -8.22
C LYS A 268 -1.35 -20.60 -6.71
N PRO A 269 -2.24 -21.14 -5.88
CA PRO A 269 -1.99 -21.27 -4.45
C PRO A 269 -0.85 -22.23 -4.18
N PHE A 270 -0.10 -21.99 -3.11
CA PHE A 270 0.92 -22.89 -2.59
C PHE A 270 0.30 -24.27 -2.27
N GLN A 271 0.90 -25.33 -2.82
CA GLN A 271 0.60 -26.73 -2.51
C GLN A 271 1.89 -27.36 -1.96
N GLU A 272 1.78 -28.12 -0.87
CA GLU A 272 2.92 -28.72 -0.13
C GLU A 272 3.70 -29.80 -0.88
#